data_AF-A0A0N1DV50-F1
#
_entry.id   AF-A0A0N1DV50-F1
#
_cell.length_a   1.000
_cell.length_b   1.000
_cell.length_c   1.000
_cell.angle_alpha   90.00
_cell.angle_beta   90.00
_cell.angle_gamma   90.00
#
_symmetry.space_group_name_H-M   'P 1'
#
loop_
_entity.id
_entity.type
_entity.pdbx_description
1 polymer ?
#
loop_
_entity_poly.entity_id
_entity_poly.type
_entity_poly.pdbx_seq_one_letter_code
_entity_poly.pdbx_strand_id
1 'polypeptide(L)'
;MGILEQRGIKLVKKTVNGYTFKDVETSDWDMAHISAFTSIEILEEIIAKLNLAIAGQYNQINNPGLTNKYDDIAFIEPNGIEYWDQDAQNKYPVTCSLEDFKLLCIEWVNFLKS
;
A
#
# COMPACT_ATOMS: atom_id res chain seq x y z
N MET A 1 9.09 -12.62 -13.09
CA MET A 1 8.45 -11.31 -13.29
C MET A 1 8.12 -10.77 -11.91
N GLY A 2 8.45 -9.50 -11.63
CA GLY A 2 8.18 -8.87 -10.34
C GLY A 2 6.70 -8.48 -10.20
N ILE A 3 6.25 -8.17 -8.98
CA ILE A 3 4.85 -7.82 -8.70
C ILE A 3 4.35 -6.63 -9.53
N LEU A 4 5.23 -5.65 -9.79
CA LEU A 4 4.89 -4.47 -10.60
C LEU A 4 4.54 -4.87 -12.04
N GLU A 5 5.36 -5.74 -12.65
CA GLU A 5 5.16 -6.20 -14.02
C GLU A 5 3.91 -7.08 -14.13
N GLN A 6 3.70 -7.97 -13.16
CA GLN A 6 2.51 -8.84 -13.10
C GLN A 6 1.21 -8.04 -13.03
N ARG A 7 1.23 -6.91 -12.34
CA ARG A 7 0.05 -6.03 -12.14
C ARG A 7 -0.02 -4.86 -13.14
N GLY A 8 0.90 -4.79 -14.10
CA GLY A 8 0.93 -3.71 -15.10
C GLY A 8 1.19 -2.32 -14.51
N ILE A 9 1.93 -2.26 -13.40
CA ILE A 9 2.25 -1.03 -12.67
C ILE A 9 3.57 -0.44 -13.17
N LYS A 10 3.60 0.87 -13.37
CA LYS A 10 4.82 1.58 -13.75
C LYS A 10 5.13 2.72 -12.78
N LEU A 11 6.29 2.64 -12.13
CA LEU A 11 6.81 3.70 -11.27
C LEU A 11 7.50 4.78 -12.11
N VAL A 12 7.22 6.05 -11.82
CA VAL A 12 7.71 7.18 -12.64
C VAL A 12 8.20 8.34 -11.78
N LYS A 13 9.19 9.08 -12.29
CA LYS A 13 9.60 10.38 -11.75
C LYS A 13 8.95 11.46 -12.63
N LYS A 14 8.15 12.34 -12.05
CA LYS A 14 7.51 13.45 -12.75
C LYS A 14 8.13 14.77 -12.34
N THR A 15 8.39 15.64 -13.30
CA THR A 15 8.91 16.99 -13.05
C THR A 15 7.86 18.02 -13.41
N VAL A 16 7.39 18.81 -12.43
CA VAL A 16 6.39 19.87 -12.61
C VAL A 16 6.91 21.13 -11.93
N ASN A 17 6.93 22.26 -12.65
CA ASN A 17 7.41 23.55 -12.16
C ASN A 17 8.82 23.49 -11.52
N GLY A 18 9.71 22.64 -12.05
CA GLY A 18 11.07 22.44 -11.54
C GLY A 18 11.21 21.49 -10.35
N TYR A 19 10.10 21.02 -9.78
CA TYR A 19 10.09 20.02 -8.70
C TYR A 19 9.95 18.63 -9.29
N THR A 20 10.82 17.71 -8.87
CA THR A 20 10.73 16.29 -9.25
C THR A 20 10.11 15.50 -8.10
N PHE A 21 9.03 14.78 -8.37
CA PHE A 21 8.37 13.90 -7.43
C PHE A 21 8.25 12.48 -8.00
N LYS A 22 8.14 11.50 -7.11
CA LYS A 22 7.93 10.10 -7.43
C LYS A 22 6.44 9.81 -7.45
N ASP A 23 5.99 9.11 -8.47
CA ASP A 23 4.58 8.84 -8.73
C ASP A 23 4.42 7.46 -9.40
N VAL A 24 3.16 7.05 -9.60
CA VAL A 24 2.82 5.80 -10.25
C VAL A 24 1.84 6.03 -11.41
N GLU A 25 2.08 5.35 -12.54
CA GLU A 25 1.15 5.23 -13.65
C GLU A 25 0.46 3.87 -13.53
N THR A 26 -0.76 3.84 -13.01
CA THR A 26 -1.52 2.60 -12.80
C THR A 26 -3.03 2.82 -12.73
N SER A 27 -3.80 1.77 -13.02
CA SER A 27 -5.23 1.64 -12.65
C SER A 27 -5.44 0.72 -11.44
N ASP A 28 -4.34 0.20 -10.90
CA ASP A 28 -4.31 -0.68 -9.74
C ASP A 28 -4.63 0.10 -8.46
N TRP A 29 -5.73 -0.25 -7.82
CA TRP A 29 -6.23 0.46 -6.65
C TRP A 29 -5.28 0.32 -5.45
N ASP A 30 -4.70 -0.86 -5.24
CA ASP A 30 -3.81 -1.09 -4.10
C ASP A 30 -2.55 -0.24 -4.23
N MET A 31 -1.97 -0.21 -5.42
CA MET A 31 -0.80 0.61 -5.68
C MET A 31 -1.13 2.11 -5.65
N ALA A 32 -2.31 2.53 -6.12
CA ALA A 32 -2.76 3.90 -5.99
C ALA A 32 -2.82 4.31 -4.50
N HIS A 33 -3.40 3.47 -3.65
CA HIS A 33 -3.44 3.66 -2.20
C HIS A 33 -2.05 3.70 -1.57
N ILE A 34 -1.18 2.74 -1.93
CA ILE A 34 0.20 2.65 -1.42
C ILE A 34 1.01 3.89 -1.81
N SER A 35 0.89 4.35 -3.05
CA SER A 35 1.66 5.50 -3.56
C SER A 35 1.33 6.82 -2.85
N ALA A 36 0.16 6.88 -2.19
CA ALA A 36 -0.24 8.03 -1.39
C ALA A 36 0.56 8.13 -0.07
N PHE A 37 1.18 7.04 0.40
CA PHE A 37 2.15 7.10 1.50
C PHE A 37 3.51 7.56 1.00
N THR A 38 3.93 8.75 1.42
CA THR A 38 5.23 9.34 1.05
C THR A 38 6.30 9.18 2.13
N SER A 39 5.91 8.82 3.36
CA SER A 39 6.85 8.54 4.46
C SER A 39 7.34 7.10 4.38
N ILE A 40 8.65 6.92 4.24
CA ILE A 40 9.31 5.61 4.27
C ILE A 40 9.07 4.92 5.62
N GLU A 41 9.13 5.66 6.73
CA GLU A 41 8.94 5.12 8.08
C GLU A 41 7.54 4.50 8.22
N ILE A 42 6.51 5.20 7.74
CA ILE A 42 5.13 4.68 7.75
C ILE A 42 5.03 3.41 6.89
N LEU A 43 5.64 3.39 5.70
CA LEU A 43 5.63 2.20 4.84
C LEU A 43 6.36 1.01 5.48
N GLU A 44 7.47 1.24 6.17
CA GLU A 44 8.20 0.20 6.91
C GLU A 44 7.38 -0.35 8.08
N GLU A 45 6.65 0.51 8.80
CA GLU A 45 5.69 0.07 9.83
C GLU A 45 4.56 -0.78 9.22
N ILE A 46 4.02 -0.38 8.07
CA ILE A 46 3.00 -1.16 7.34
C ILE A 46 3.55 -2.53 6.96
N ILE A 47 4.77 -2.60 6.41
CA ILE A 47 5.44 -3.86 6.07
C ILE A 47 5.63 -4.75 7.31
N ALA A 48 6.01 -4.18 8.45
CA ALA A 48 6.14 -4.91 9.70
C ALA A 48 4.79 -5.51 10.16
N LYS A 49 3.70 -4.73 10.08
CA LYS A 49 2.34 -5.22 10.38
C LYS A 49 1.91 -6.34 9.43
N LEU A 50 2.20 -6.21 8.14
CA LEU A 50 1.91 -7.25 7.14
C LEU A 50 2.68 -8.54 7.44
N ASN A 51 3.95 -8.46 7.86
CA ASN A 51 4.71 -9.65 8.27
C ASN A 51 4.09 -10.35 9.48
N LEU A 52 3.60 -9.59 10.48
CA LEU A 52 2.86 -10.15 11.61
C LEU A 52 1.56 -10.83 11.16
N ALA A 53 0.79 -10.18 10.28
CA ALA A 53 -0.46 -10.73 9.75
C ALA A 53 -0.24 -12.03 8.96
N ILE A 54 0.74 -12.04 8.05
CA ILE A 54 1.13 -13.23 7.26
C ILE A 54 1.59 -14.38 8.16
N ALA A 55 2.27 -14.07 9.28
CA ALA A 55 2.68 -15.07 10.27
C ALA A 55 1.53 -15.57 11.16
N GLY A 56 0.29 -15.12 10.96
CA GLY A 56 -0.86 -15.44 11.80
C GLY A 56 -0.83 -14.78 13.18
N GLN A 57 0.04 -13.78 13.38
CA GLN A 57 0.25 -13.07 14.64
C GLN A 57 -0.56 -11.78 14.73
N TYR A 58 -1.82 -11.84 14.29
CA TYR A 58 -2.67 -10.65 14.17
C TYR A 58 -2.92 -9.94 15.52
N ASN A 59 -2.92 -10.71 16.61
CA ASN A 59 -3.03 -10.18 17.97
C ASN A 59 -1.87 -9.25 18.39
N GLN A 60 -0.78 -9.21 17.62
CA GLN A 60 0.36 -8.30 17.87
C GLN A 60 0.24 -6.98 17.08
N ILE A 61 -0.83 -6.80 16.30
CA ILE A 61 -1.08 -5.60 15.51
C ILE A 61 -1.96 -4.64 16.32
N ASN A 62 -1.35 -3.62 16.92
CA ASN A 62 -2.06 -2.64 17.76
C ASN A 62 -3.04 -1.73 16.98
N ASN A 63 -2.81 -1.53 15.67
CA ASN A 63 -3.70 -0.78 14.78
C ASN A 63 -3.53 -1.29 13.34
N PRO A 64 -4.50 -2.06 12.81
CA PRO A 64 -4.45 -2.60 11.45
C PRO A 64 -4.83 -1.58 10.37
N GLY A 65 -5.27 -0.37 10.76
CA GLY A 65 -5.65 0.69 9.84
C GLY A 65 -4.46 1.27 9.06
N LEU A 66 -4.73 1.55 7.78
CA LEU A 66 -3.82 2.08 6.78
C LEU A 66 -4.43 3.35 6.17
N THR A 67 -4.42 4.44 6.92
CA THR A 67 -4.94 5.74 6.45
C THR A 67 -3.86 6.52 5.71
N ASN A 68 -4.10 6.84 4.45
CA ASN A 68 -3.16 7.60 3.63
C ASN A 68 -3.41 9.13 3.72
N LYS A 69 -2.64 9.94 2.97
CA LYS A 69 -2.76 11.42 2.97
C LYS A 69 -4.08 11.97 2.41
N TYR A 70 -4.91 11.13 1.80
CA TYR A 70 -6.20 11.49 1.20
C TYR A 70 -7.38 10.99 2.05
N ASP A 71 -7.12 10.55 3.28
CA ASP A 71 -8.09 9.94 4.18
C ASP A 71 -8.76 8.68 3.59
N ASP A 72 -8.12 8.03 2.62
CA ASP A 72 -8.56 6.69 2.19
C ASP A 72 -8.23 5.70 3.31
N ILE A 73 -9.21 4.86 3.64
CA ILE A 73 -9.12 3.92 4.75
C ILE A 73 -8.98 2.51 4.18
N ALA A 74 -7.87 1.86 4.49
CA ALA A 74 -7.71 0.43 4.29
C ALA A 74 -7.39 -0.27 5.62
N PHE A 75 -7.71 -1.56 5.72
CA PHE A 75 -7.40 -2.38 6.89
C PHE A 75 -6.65 -3.63 6.46
N ILE A 76 -5.64 -3.97 7.25
CA ILE A 76 -5.02 -5.30 7.20
C ILE A 76 -5.98 -6.27 7.88
N GLU A 77 -6.52 -7.22 7.14
CA GLU A 77 -7.37 -8.31 7.66
C GLU A 77 -6.63 -9.65 7.59
N PRO A 78 -7.06 -10.68 8.35
CA PRO A 78 -6.39 -11.99 8.34
C PRO A 78 -6.29 -12.65 6.96
N ASN A 79 -7.18 -12.29 6.03
CA ASN A 79 -7.31 -12.86 4.69
C ASN A 79 -6.84 -11.92 3.56
N GLY A 80 -6.44 -10.68 3.86
CA GLY A 80 -6.02 -9.72 2.83
C GLY A 80 -6.21 -8.27 3.25
N ILE A 81 -6.35 -7.40 2.25
CA ILE A 81 -6.59 -5.96 2.46
C ILE A 81 -8.03 -5.63 2.10
N GLU A 82 -8.69 -4.88 2.99
CA GLU A 82 -10.03 -4.35 2.75
C GLU A 82 -10.03 -2.83 2.67
N TYR A 83 -10.90 -2.30 1.82
CA TYR A 83 -11.06 -0.86 1.61
C TYR A 83 -12.42 -0.39 2.09
N TRP A 84 -12.39 0.64 2.93
CA TRP A 84 -13.55 1.18 3.62
C TRP A 84 -13.73 2.65 3.24
N ASP A 85 -14.96 3.08 3.07
CA ASP A 85 -15.26 4.50 2.91
C ASP A 85 -15.48 5.21 4.25
N GLN A 86 -15.73 6.51 4.17
CA GLN A 86 -15.92 7.38 5.33
C GLN A 86 -17.18 7.02 6.16
N ASP A 87 -18.12 6.26 5.58
CA ASP A 87 -19.32 5.78 6.25
C ASP A 87 -19.14 4.36 6.85
N ALA A 88 -17.88 3.89 6.90
CA ALA A 88 -17.52 2.55 7.34
C ALA A 88 -18.23 1.44 6.54
N GLN A 89 -18.42 1.64 5.24
CA GLN A 89 -18.89 0.59 4.34
C GLN A 89 -17.71 -0.02 3.61
N ASN A 90 -17.61 -1.35 3.65
CA ASN A 90 -16.66 -2.10 2.85
C ASN A 90 -17.07 -1.97 1.37
N LYS A 91 -16.31 -1.17 0.62
CA LYS A 91 -16.60 -0.91 -0.80
C LYS A 91 -16.22 -2.07 -1.70
N TYR A 92 -15.22 -2.86 -1.30
CA TYR A 92 -14.66 -3.94 -2.11
C TYR A 92 -14.20 -5.09 -1.19
N PRO A 93 -14.91 -6.24 -1.15
CA PRO A 93 -14.48 -7.38 -0.35
C PRO A 93 -13.14 -7.91 -0.88
N VAL A 94 -12.13 -7.94 -0.01
CA VAL A 94 -10.74 -8.42 -0.19
C VAL A 94 -10.19 -8.25 -1.61
N THR A 95 -9.50 -7.14 -1.85
CA THR A 95 -8.95 -6.82 -3.19
C THR A 95 -7.53 -7.32 -3.41
N CYS A 96 -6.79 -7.60 -2.33
CA CYS A 96 -5.36 -7.90 -2.38
C CYS A 96 -4.95 -8.91 -1.31
N SER A 97 -4.08 -9.84 -1.68
CA SER A 97 -3.41 -10.72 -0.70
C SER A 97 -2.44 -9.92 0.16
N LEU A 98 -2.18 -10.37 1.39
CA LEU A 98 -1.21 -9.73 2.28
C LEU A 98 0.20 -9.77 1.67
N GLU A 99 0.56 -10.86 0.99
CA GLU A 99 1.83 -11.03 0.32
C GLU A 99 2.02 -10.03 -0.82
N ASP A 100 1.03 -9.89 -1.70
CA ASP A 100 1.12 -8.97 -2.84
C ASP A 100 1.17 -7.52 -2.37
N PHE A 101 0.32 -7.16 -1.39
CA PHE A 101 0.33 -5.82 -0.82
C PHE A 101 1.68 -5.48 -0.18
N LYS A 102 2.29 -6.45 0.53
CA LYS A 102 3.63 -6.29 1.08
C LYS A 102 4.68 -6.07 -0.01
N LEU A 103 4.65 -6.86 -1.07
CA LEU A 103 5.60 -6.72 -2.18
C LEU A 103 5.47 -5.35 -2.85
N LEU A 104 4.24 -4.86 -3.06
CA LEU A 104 4.00 -3.51 -3.57
C LEU A 104 4.56 -2.42 -2.65
N CYS A 105 4.37 -2.54 -1.33
CA CYS A 105 4.98 -1.61 -0.37
C CYS A 105 6.51 -1.61 -0.46
N ILE A 106 7.14 -2.79 -0.57
CA ILE A 106 8.61 -2.92 -0.70
C ILE A 106 9.11 -2.24 -1.96
N GLU A 107 8.47 -2.49 -3.10
CA GLU A 107 8.82 -1.86 -4.38
C GLU A 107 8.69 -0.33 -4.31
N TRP A 108 7.64 0.16 -3.67
CA TRP A 108 7.44 1.59 -3.47
C TRP A 108 8.51 2.20 -2.55
N VAL A 109 8.84 1.56 -1.43
CA VAL A 109 9.91 2.00 -0.52
C VAL A 109 11.26 2.06 -1.25
N ASN A 110 11.60 1.02 -2.02
CA ASN A 110 12.83 0.99 -2.79
C ASN A 110 12.87 2.13 -3.80
N PHE A 111 11.76 2.39 -4.48
CA PHE A 111 11.66 3.52 -5.40
C PHE A 111 11.78 4.85 -4.69
N LEU A 112 11.18 5.05 -3.51
CA LEU A 112 11.31 6.27 -2.71
C LEU A 112 12.75 6.53 -2.25
N LYS A 113 13.54 5.48 -2.01
CA LYS A 113 14.96 5.58 -1.61
C LYS A 113 15.93 5.84 -2.78
N SER A 114 15.51 5.66 -4.03
CA SER A 114 16.36 5.78 -5.25
C SER A 114 16.39 7.17 -5.90
#